data_AF-A0A418SX56-F1
#
_entry.id   AF-A0A418SX56-F1
#
_cell.length_a   1.000
_cell.length_b   1.000
_cell.length_c   1.000
_cell.angle_alpha   90.00
_cell.angle_beta   90.00
_cell.angle_gamma   90.00
#
_symmetry.space_group_name_H-M   'P 1'
#
loop_
_entity.id
_entity.type
_entity.pdbx_description
1 polymer ?
#
loop_
_entity_poly.entity_id
_entity_poly.type
_entity_poly.pdbx_seq_one_letter_code
_entity_poly.pdbx_strand_id
1 'polypeptide(L)'
;MTAHRAKGLEFRDVVILDGDWAKPSKGEDADSPRRLFYVAMTRAKGSLTILATGEHPFAPQPGECCPWRHITPELGGLPAYYPTHVAPDMALVDLSWAGRLRQGSPELRSISEACVGDSVTLTLEGDRWLLLDQHSRTIGRMSRNFVPPAGKELVKGEIGAIIRWKKSDNDESFQVHIKRDDWETVLPELQFSVTAK
;
A
#
# COMPACT_ATOMS: atom_id res chain seq x y z
N MET A 1 -9.74 3.96 -1.37
CA MET A 1 -9.17 5.31 -1.16
C MET A 1 -9.45 5.76 0.27
N THR A 2 -8.68 6.69 0.84
CA THR A 2 -8.98 7.25 2.17
C THR A 2 -10.01 8.37 2.06
N ALA A 3 -10.77 8.63 3.13
CA ALA A 3 -11.72 9.75 3.18
C ALA A 3 -11.04 11.12 2.92
N HIS A 4 -9.79 11.29 3.39
CA HIS A 4 -8.99 12.47 3.12
C HIS A 4 -8.75 12.69 1.62
N ARG A 5 -8.44 11.62 0.88
CA ARG A 5 -8.22 11.69 -0.58
C ARG A 5 -9.51 11.91 -1.38
N ALA A 6 -10.67 11.69 -0.77
CA ALA A 6 -11.96 11.90 -1.42
C ALA A 6 -12.44 13.37 -1.38
N LYS A 7 -11.78 14.23 -0.60
CA LYS A 7 -12.15 15.64 -0.46
C LYS A 7 -12.11 16.36 -1.82
N GLY A 8 -13.21 17.03 -2.17
CA GLY A 8 -13.35 17.74 -3.45
C GLY A 8 -13.75 16.84 -4.64
N LEU A 9 -13.83 15.53 -4.45
CA LEU A 9 -14.40 14.59 -5.42
C LEU A 9 -15.88 14.33 -5.10
N GLU A 10 -16.61 13.75 -6.04
CA GLU A 10 -17.98 13.30 -5.85
C GLU A 10 -18.18 12.00 -6.64
N PHE A 11 -18.95 11.08 -6.09
CA PHE A 11 -19.21 9.76 -6.66
C PHE A 11 -20.70 9.49 -6.68
N ARG A 12 -21.15 8.69 -7.65
CA ARG A 12 -22.56 8.28 -7.69
C ARG A 12 -22.93 7.46 -6.46
N ASP A 13 -22.12 6.46 -6.14
CA ASP A 13 -22.35 5.53 -5.03
C ASP A 13 -21.11 5.50 -4.13
N VAL A 14 -21.32 5.64 -2.82
CA VAL A 14 -20.24 5.65 -1.82
C VAL A 14 -20.50 4.58 -0.79
N VAL A 15 -19.49 3.75 -0.55
CA VAL A 15 -19.48 2.79 0.56
C VAL A 15 -18.41 3.23 1.54
N ILE A 16 -18.82 3.55 2.77
CA ILE A 16 -17.93 3.83 3.89
C ILE A 16 -17.76 2.52 4.66
N LEU A 17 -16.55 1.98 4.61
CA LEU A 17 -16.19 0.79 5.38
C LEU A 17 -15.83 1.17 6.82
N ASP A 18 -15.96 0.18 7.69
CA ASP A 18 -15.60 0.32 9.08
C ASP A 18 -14.12 0.70 9.20
N GLY A 19 -13.86 1.63 10.09
CA GLY A 19 -12.55 2.23 10.29
C GLY A 19 -12.48 2.76 11.72
N ASP A 20 -11.27 3.08 12.16
CA ASP A 20 -11.05 3.62 13.50
C ASP A 20 -11.49 5.10 13.60
N TRP A 21 -12.73 5.38 13.23
CA TRP A 21 -13.32 6.72 13.14
C TRP A 21 -13.42 7.42 14.49
N ALA A 22 -13.22 6.71 15.60
CA ALA A 22 -13.21 7.30 16.94
C ALA A 22 -11.87 7.98 17.30
N LYS A 23 -10.77 7.66 16.59
CA LYS A 23 -9.43 8.17 16.94
C LYS A 23 -9.06 9.42 16.14
N PRO A 24 -8.86 10.58 16.78
CA PRO A 24 -8.28 11.74 16.12
C PRO A 24 -6.81 11.50 15.77
N SER A 25 -6.35 12.09 14.67
CA SER A 25 -4.92 12.06 14.31
C SER A 25 -4.11 12.91 15.29
N LYS A 26 -2.79 12.70 15.33
CA LYS A 26 -1.88 13.38 16.26
C LYS A 26 -1.94 14.91 16.06
N GLY A 27 -2.45 15.63 17.07
CA GLY A 27 -2.57 17.09 17.06
C GLY A 27 -3.90 17.64 16.50
N GLU A 28 -4.85 16.77 16.17
CA GLU A 28 -6.19 17.19 15.74
C GLU A 28 -7.15 17.34 16.92
N ASP A 29 -8.16 18.19 16.76
CA ASP A 29 -9.26 18.30 17.71
C ASP A 29 -10.15 17.05 17.70
N ALA A 30 -10.89 16.87 18.80
CA ALA A 30 -11.76 15.72 19.02
C ALA A 30 -12.88 15.57 17.97
N ASP A 31 -13.22 16.65 17.24
CA ASP A 31 -14.27 16.68 16.24
C ASP A 31 -13.75 16.48 14.81
N SER A 32 -12.42 16.36 14.63
CA SER A 32 -11.79 16.07 13.34
C SER A 32 -12.34 14.79 12.69
N PRO A 33 -12.46 13.65 13.39
CA PRO A 33 -12.99 12.43 12.79
C PRO A 33 -14.46 12.56 12.37
N ARG A 34 -15.28 13.29 13.14
CA ARG A 34 -16.67 13.59 12.81
C ARG A 34 -16.78 14.42 11.53
N ARG A 35 -15.96 15.46 11.39
CA ARG A 35 -15.90 16.29 10.17
C ARG A 35 -15.44 15.48 8.95
N LEU A 36 -14.46 14.62 9.13
CA LEU A 36 -13.98 13.73 8.06
C LEU A 36 -15.08 12.75 7.63
N PHE A 37 -15.82 12.18 8.58
CA PHE A 37 -16.93 11.27 8.30
C PHE A 37 -18.04 11.99 7.53
N TYR A 38 -18.41 13.21 7.94
CA TYR A 38 -19.34 14.06 7.21
C TYR A 38 -18.87 14.36 5.78
N VAL A 39 -17.57 14.67 5.59
CA VAL A 39 -17.00 14.86 4.26
C VAL A 39 -17.14 13.59 3.42
N ALA A 40 -16.86 12.42 3.97
CA ALA A 40 -17.00 11.14 3.27
C ALA A 40 -18.46 10.87 2.85
N MET A 41 -19.43 11.11 3.74
CA MET A 41 -20.86 10.95 3.44
C MET A 41 -21.31 11.86 2.30
N THR A 42 -20.91 13.14 2.34
CA THR A 42 -21.29 14.14 1.33
C THR A 42 -20.60 13.95 -0.02
N ARG A 43 -19.73 12.94 -0.18
CA ARG A 43 -19.21 12.57 -1.50
C ARG A 43 -20.24 11.80 -2.34
N ALA A 44 -21.29 11.26 -1.72
CA ALA A 44 -22.32 10.48 -2.41
C ALA A 44 -23.35 11.38 -3.09
N LYS A 45 -23.60 11.14 -4.39
CA LYS A 45 -24.68 11.80 -5.15
C LYS A 45 -25.96 10.96 -5.25
N GLY A 46 -25.82 9.64 -5.20
CA GLY A 46 -26.90 8.67 -5.37
C GLY A 46 -27.11 7.87 -4.11
N SER A 47 -26.31 6.82 -3.89
CA SER A 47 -26.43 5.96 -2.71
C SER A 47 -25.24 6.09 -1.76
N LEU A 48 -25.52 6.00 -0.47
CA LEU A 48 -24.54 5.94 0.61
C LEU A 48 -24.80 4.68 1.42
N THR A 49 -23.78 3.83 1.55
CA THR A 49 -23.79 2.65 2.42
C THR A 49 -22.72 2.80 3.48
N ILE A 50 -23.07 2.58 4.74
CA ILE A 50 -22.12 2.56 5.87
C ILE A 50 -22.08 1.12 6.39
N LEU A 51 -20.88 0.55 6.47
CA LEU A 51 -20.63 -0.79 7.02
C LEU A 51 -19.83 -0.62 8.30
N ALA A 52 -20.28 -1.27 9.38
CA ALA A 52 -19.66 -1.18 10.69
C ALA A 52 -19.67 -2.54 11.40
N THR A 53 -18.62 -2.80 12.18
CA THR A 53 -18.52 -3.96 13.07
C THR A 53 -19.04 -3.54 14.44
N GLY A 54 -20.35 -3.68 14.65
CA GLY A 54 -21.02 -3.21 15.87
C GLY A 54 -21.50 -1.76 15.75
N GLU A 55 -21.46 -1.02 16.87
CA GLU A 55 -21.88 0.38 16.91
C GLU A 55 -20.81 1.31 16.32
N HIS A 56 -21.18 2.06 15.28
CA HIS A 56 -20.31 3.04 14.68
C HIS A 56 -20.51 4.42 15.36
N PRO A 57 -19.43 5.14 15.74
CA PRO A 57 -19.52 6.35 16.57
C PRO A 57 -20.33 7.50 15.96
N PHE A 58 -20.47 7.51 14.62
CA PHE A 58 -21.16 8.57 13.88
C PHE A 58 -22.26 8.06 12.95
N ALA A 59 -22.52 6.75 12.89
CA ALA A 59 -23.58 6.26 12.01
C ALA A 59 -24.95 6.56 12.63
N PRO A 60 -25.99 6.77 11.81
CA PRO A 60 -27.37 6.85 12.30
C PRO A 60 -27.74 5.59 13.11
N GLN A 61 -28.59 5.74 14.12
CA GLN A 61 -29.05 4.57 14.89
C GLN A 61 -30.13 3.79 14.12
N PRO A 62 -30.31 2.49 14.44
CA PRO A 62 -31.41 1.69 13.90
C PRO A 62 -32.76 2.38 14.16
N GLY A 63 -33.57 2.56 13.10
CA GLY A 63 -34.92 3.12 13.21
C GLY A 63 -35.03 4.63 13.00
N GLU A 64 -33.92 5.34 12.73
CA GLU A 64 -33.98 6.76 12.38
C GLU A 64 -34.50 6.98 10.95
N CYS A 65 -33.62 6.91 9.93
CA CYS A 65 -33.93 7.37 8.57
C CYS A 65 -33.33 6.49 7.45
N CYS A 66 -32.77 5.33 7.78
CA CYS A 66 -32.09 4.47 6.82
C CYS A 66 -32.46 3.00 7.01
N PRO A 67 -32.51 2.21 5.92
CA PRO A 67 -32.64 0.76 6.03
C PRO A 67 -31.43 0.20 6.77
N TRP A 68 -31.68 -0.42 7.93
CA TRP A 68 -30.65 -1.04 8.75
C TRP A 68 -30.63 -2.55 8.49
N ARG A 69 -29.45 -3.11 8.22
CA ARG A 69 -29.29 -4.56 8.03
C ARG A 69 -28.20 -5.09 8.94
N HIS A 70 -28.58 -5.96 9.86
CA HIS A 70 -27.63 -6.78 10.60
C HIS A 70 -27.24 -7.99 9.73
N ILE A 71 -25.95 -8.18 9.52
CA ILE A 71 -25.41 -9.32 8.78
C ILE A 71 -24.50 -10.09 9.74
N THR A 72 -24.84 -11.34 10.01
CA THR A 72 -23.91 -12.28 10.62
C THR A 72 -23.16 -12.97 9.47
N PRO A 73 -21.86 -12.68 9.27
CA PRO A 73 -21.13 -13.31 8.17
C PRO A 73 -21.02 -14.81 8.44
N GLU A 74 -21.31 -15.63 7.42
CA GLU A 74 -21.03 -17.05 7.46
C GLU A 74 -19.52 -17.26 7.33
N LEU A 75 -18.86 -17.53 8.44
CA LEU A 75 -17.40 -17.74 8.47
C LEU A 75 -16.99 -19.18 8.12
N GLY A 76 -17.96 -20.10 8.01
CA GLY A 76 -17.75 -21.56 7.94
C GLY A 76 -17.03 -22.10 6.70
N GLY A 77 -16.66 -21.24 5.75
CA GLY A 77 -15.83 -21.59 4.59
C GLY A 77 -14.71 -20.59 4.31
N LEU A 78 -14.48 -19.62 5.21
CA LEU A 78 -13.41 -18.65 5.04
C LEU A 78 -12.08 -19.28 5.46
N PRO A 79 -10.99 -19.03 4.71
CA PRO A 79 -9.68 -19.54 5.10
C PRO A 79 -9.31 -18.96 6.48
N ALA A 80 -8.68 -19.79 7.32
CA ALA A 80 -8.23 -19.40 8.65
C ALA A 80 -7.27 -18.20 8.63
N TYR A 81 -6.59 -18.00 7.49
CA TYR A 81 -5.68 -16.90 7.26
C TYR A 81 -5.93 -16.26 5.90
N TYR A 82 -6.03 -14.94 5.89
CA TYR A 82 -6.01 -14.18 4.66
C TYR A 82 -4.59 -13.84 4.24
N PRO A 83 -4.30 -13.85 2.93
CA PRO A 83 -3.05 -13.34 2.43
C PRO A 83 -2.93 -11.84 2.78
N THR A 84 -1.76 -11.43 3.25
CA THR A 84 -1.42 -10.02 3.40
C THR A 84 -0.93 -9.50 2.06
N HIS A 85 -1.62 -8.51 1.52
CA HIS A 85 -1.20 -7.81 0.31
C HIS A 85 -0.38 -6.57 0.67
N VAL A 86 0.75 -6.40 0.01
CA VAL A 86 1.61 -5.23 0.07
C VAL A 86 1.55 -4.58 -1.31
N ALA A 87 0.93 -3.41 -1.38
CA ALA A 87 0.80 -2.66 -2.62
C ALA A 87 2.15 -2.04 -3.03
N PRO A 88 2.30 -1.64 -4.31
CA PRO A 88 3.46 -0.89 -4.80
C PRO A 88 3.57 0.48 -4.10
N ASP A 89 4.36 0.52 -3.03
CA ASP A 89 4.55 1.71 -2.20
C ASP A 89 6.02 2.15 -2.22
N MET A 90 6.22 3.42 -2.59
CA MET A 90 7.52 4.07 -2.64
C MET A 90 8.23 4.09 -1.29
N ALA A 91 7.50 4.09 -0.16
CA ALA A 91 8.10 4.07 1.18
C ALA A 91 8.74 2.72 1.54
N LEU A 92 8.36 1.65 0.84
CA LEU A 92 8.85 0.29 1.09
C LEU A 92 10.10 -0.05 0.27
N VAL A 93 10.47 0.80 -0.69
CA VAL A 93 11.60 0.59 -1.60
C VAL A 93 12.69 1.64 -1.38
N ASP A 94 13.94 1.25 -1.53
CA ASP A 94 15.07 2.18 -1.57
C ASP A 94 15.18 2.80 -2.97
N LEU A 95 14.42 3.88 -3.18
CA LEU A 95 14.30 4.59 -4.46
C LEU A 95 15.64 5.01 -5.06
N SER A 96 16.64 5.23 -4.21
CA SER A 96 17.96 5.71 -4.65
C SER A 96 18.99 4.63 -4.82
N TRP A 97 18.64 3.36 -4.63
CA TRP A 97 19.57 2.26 -4.85
C TRP A 97 20.05 2.21 -6.30
N ALA A 98 19.13 2.19 -7.26
CA ALA A 98 19.47 2.20 -8.67
C ALA A 98 20.27 3.46 -9.06
N GLY A 99 19.98 4.63 -8.46
CA GLY A 99 20.74 5.88 -8.65
C GLY A 99 22.19 5.86 -8.16
N ARG A 100 22.57 4.95 -7.25
CA ARG A 100 23.94 4.84 -6.70
C ARG A 100 24.82 3.82 -7.44
N LEU A 101 24.22 2.95 -8.26
CA LEU A 101 24.94 1.92 -9.01
C LEU A 101 25.96 2.50 -9.98
N ARG A 102 27.06 1.77 -10.22
CA ARG A 102 28.07 2.17 -11.22
C ARG A 102 27.48 2.08 -12.63
N GLN A 103 27.97 2.91 -13.54
CA GLN A 103 27.63 2.77 -14.95
C GLN A 103 28.00 1.37 -15.48
N GLY A 104 27.09 0.78 -16.25
CA GLY A 104 27.27 -0.56 -16.81
C GLY A 104 27.08 -1.70 -15.81
N SER A 105 26.50 -1.46 -14.64
CA SER A 105 26.17 -2.53 -13.70
C SER A 105 25.06 -3.44 -14.27
N PRO A 106 25.12 -4.76 -14.04
CA PRO A 106 24.13 -5.70 -14.57
C PRO A 106 22.72 -5.46 -14.03
N GLU A 107 22.60 -4.89 -12.84
CA GLU A 107 21.32 -4.55 -12.22
C GLU A 107 20.60 -3.44 -12.97
N LEU A 108 21.32 -2.43 -13.48
CA LEU A 108 20.72 -1.38 -14.30
C LEU A 108 20.13 -1.94 -15.59
N ARG A 109 20.82 -2.91 -16.20
CA ARG A 109 20.29 -3.62 -17.38
C ARG A 109 19.04 -4.41 -17.01
N SER A 110 19.08 -5.13 -15.89
CA SER A 110 17.96 -5.94 -15.42
C SER A 110 16.72 -5.07 -15.13
N ILE A 111 16.91 -3.87 -14.56
CA ILE A 111 15.84 -2.88 -14.36
C ILE A 111 15.28 -2.38 -15.69
N SER A 112 16.13 -2.06 -16.67
CA SER A 112 15.67 -1.57 -17.98
C SER A 112 14.92 -2.62 -18.82
N GLU A 113 15.12 -3.90 -18.51
CA GLU A 113 14.42 -5.02 -19.15
C GLU A 113 13.14 -5.42 -18.41
N ALA A 114 12.93 -4.88 -17.20
CA ALA A 114 11.81 -5.25 -16.35
C ALA A 114 10.49 -4.66 -16.85
N CYS A 115 9.42 -5.45 -16.78
CA CYS A 115 8.08 -5.05 -17.18
C CYS A 115 7.10 -5.16 -16.01
N VAL A 116 6.08 -4.28 -15.98
CA VAL A 116 4.97 -4.40 -15.03
C VAL A 116 4.28 -5.74 -15.25
N GLY A 117 4.07 -6.48 -14.16
CA GLY A 117 3.53 -7.84 -14.15
C GLY A 117 4.59 -8.94 -14.12
N ASP A 118 5.89 -8.62 -14.28
CA ASP A 118 6.94 -9.65 -14.17
C ASP A 118 7.02 -10.21 -12.76
N SER A 119 7.26 -11.52 -12.65
CA SER A 119 7.40 -12.19 -11.35
C SER A 119 8.65 -11.73 -10.61
N VAL A 120 8.50 -11.47 -9.32
CA VAL A 120 9.62 -11.09 -8.44
C VAL A 120 9.68 -11.96 -7.19
N THR A 121 10.89 -12.15 -6.69
CA THR A 121 11.15 -12.81 -5.40
C THR A 121 11.94 -11.91 -4.48
N LEU A 122 11.92 -12.23 -3.19
CA LEU A 122 12.65 -11.51 -2.16
C LEU A 122 13.76 -12.40 -1.59
N THR A 123 14.97 -11.85 -1.49
CA THR A 123 16.08 -12.47 -0.75
C THR A 123 16.64 -11.50 0.27
N LEU A 124 17.06 -12.00 1.42
CA LEU A 124 17.71 -11.21 2.45
C LEU A 124 19.22 -11.30 2.27
N GLU A 125 19.86 -10.18 1.92
CA GLU A 125 21.32 -10.09 1.81
C GLU A 125 21.83 -9.02 2.79
N GLY A 126 22.59 -9.48 3.80
CA GLY A 126 23.02 -8.63 4.91
C GLY A 126 21.83 -8.10 5.72
N ASP A 127 21.67 -6.77 5.79
CA ASP A 127 20.58 -6.10 6.50
C ASP A 127 19.41 -5.68 5.59
N ARG A 128 19.44 -6.03 4.29
CA ARG A 128 18.45 -5.54 3.31
C ARG A 128 17.82 -6.65 2.50
N TRP A 129 16.52 -6.48 2.24
CA TRP A 129 15.79 -7.29 1.27
C TRP A 129 16.07 -6.79 -0.14
N LEU A 130 16.45 -7.70 -1.03
CA LEU A 130 16.64 -7.46 -2.46
C LEU A 130 15.49 -8.07 -3.25
N LEU A 131 15.09 -7.36 -4.31
CA LEU A 131 14.13 -7.83 -5.30
C LEU A 131 14.88 -8.51 -6.43
N LEU A 132 14.54 -9.76 -6.69
CA LEU A 132 15.08 -10.55 -7.80
C LEU A 132 14.01 -10.79 -8.85
N ASP A 133 14.40 -10.74 -10.13
CA ASP A 133 13.55 -11.18 -11.23
C ASP A 133 13.51 -12.71 -11.36
N GLN A 134 12.75 -13.20 -12.35
CA GLN A 134 12.66 -14.63 -12.69
C GLN A 134 14.00 -15.29 -13.10
N HIS A 135 15.02 -14.50 -13.43
CA HIS A 135 16.37 -14.95 -13.77
C HIS A 135 17.33 -14.83 -12.58
N SER A 136 16.82 -14.58 -11.37
CA SER A 136 17.61 -14.36 -10.15
C SER A 136 18.54 -13.14 -10.23
N ARG A 137 18.22 -12.15 -11.06
CA ARG A 137 18.95 -10.89 -11.19
C ARG A 137 18.35 -9.83 -10.29
N THR A 138 19.18 -9.04 -9.62
CA THR A 138 18.68 -7.97 -8.75
C THR A 138 18.13 -6.82 -9.56
N ILE A 139 16.85 -6.52 -9.34
CA ILE A 139 16.11 -5.42 -9.98
C ILE A 139 15.71 -4.32 -9.00
N GLY A 140 15.94 -4.52 -7.70
CA GLY A 140 15.61 -3.52 -6.71
C GLY A 140 16.09 -3.88 -5.31
N ARG A 141 15.95 -2.92 -4.40
CA ARG A 141 16.27 -3.07 -2.99
C ARG A 141 15.17 -2.45 -2.14
N MET A 142 14.69 -3.17 -1.14
CA MET A 142 13.69 -2.67 -0.21
C MET A 142 14.30 -1.65 0.77
N SER A 143 13.44 -0.81 1.34
CA SER A 143 13.81 0.17 2.35
C SER A 143 14.28 -0.52 3.64
N ARG A 144 14.95 0.24 4.51
CA ARG A 144 15.53 -0.28 5.77
C ARG A 144 14.46 -0.66 6.78
N ASN A 145 13.27 -0.07 6.60
CA ASN A 145 12.11 -0.23 7.46
C ASN A 145 11.18 -1.32 6.95
N PHE A 146 11.44 -1.87 5.75
CA PHE A 146 10.65 -2.96 5.22
C PHE A 146 10.96 -4.24 6.01
N VAL A 147 9.92 -4.76 6.67
CA VAL A 147 9.95 -6.04 7.36
C VAL A 147 8.79 -6.87 6.80
N PRO A 148 9.04 -8.07 6.24
CA PRO A 148 7.97 -8.96 5.82
C PRO A 148 7.01 -9.25 6.98
N PRO A 149 5.71 -9.47 6.70
CA PRO A 149 4.74 -9.83 7.73
C PRO A 149 5.21 -11.05 8.53
N ALA A 150 5.27 -10.92 9.86
CA ALA A 150 5.77 -11.98 10.75
C ALA A 150 4.96 -13.28 10.60
N GLY A 151 5.65 -14.41 10.51
CA GLY A 151 5.02 -15.73 10.39
C GLY A 151 4.36 -16.00 9.04
N LYS A 152 4.66 -15.20 8.00
CA LYS A 152 4.18 -15.41 6.64
C LYS A 152 5.33 -15.48 5.64
N GLU A 153 5.13 -16.25 4.59
CA GLU A 153 6.05 -16.38 3.47
C GLU A 153 5.49 -15.69 2.23
N LEU A 154 6.39 -15.24 1.36
CA LEU A 154 6.00 -14.67 0.07
C LEU A 154 5.42 -15.77 -0.81
N VAL A 155 4.13 -15.68 -1.15
CA VAL A 155 3.45 -16.65 -2.02
C VAL A 155 3.34 -16.16 -3.46
N LYS A 156 3.26 -14.85 -3.67
CA LYS A 156 3.25 -14.22 -4.98
C LYS A 156 3.96 -12.88 -4.89
N GLY A 157 4.82 -12.58 -5.85
CA GLY A 157 5.41 -11.26 -6.03
C GLY A 157 5.41 -10.91 -7.50
N GLU A 158 5.00 -9.68 -7.83
CA GLU A 158 5.10 -9.15 -9.19
C GLU A 158 5.55 -7.68 -9.18
N ILE A 159 6.04 -7.20 -10.32
CA ILE A 159 6.30 -5.77 -10.50
C ILE A 159 4.95 -5.06 -10.65
N GLY A 160 4.50 -4.38 -9.60
CA GLY A 160 3.24 -3.65 -9.64
C GLY A 160 3.37 -2.25 -10.27
N ALA A 161 4.55 -1.63 -10.17
CA ALA A 161 4.84 -0.40 -10.89
C ALA A 161 6.34 -0.21 -11.15
N ILE A 162 6.66 0.55 -12.21
CA ILE A 162 8.00 1.07 -12.47
C ILE A 162 7.89 2.58 -12.52
N ILE A 163 8.70 3.26 -11.71
CA ILE A 163 8.69 4.73 -11.64
C ILE A 163 10.03 5.29 -12.09
N ARG A 164 9.99 6.47 -12.71
CA ARG A 164 11.19 7.26 -12.98
C ARG A 164 11.45 8.18 -11.79
N TRP A 165 12.66 8.11 -11.25
CA TRP A 165 13.11 8.90 -10.12
C TRP A 165 14.27 9.81 -10.53
N LYS A 166 14.35 11.00 -9.95
CA LYS A 166 15.42 11.96 -10.25
C LYS A 166 16.30 12.23 -9.05
N LYS A 167 17.52 12.69 -9.33
CA LYS A 167 18.44 13.17 -8.31
C LYS A 167 17.83 14.30 -7.47
N SER A 168 17.08 15.21 -8.11
CA SER A 168 16.39 16.32 -7.46
C SER A 168 15.28 15.90 -6.50
N ASP A 169 14.74 14.68 -6.63
CA ASP A 169 13.65 14.17 -5.79
C ASP A 169 14.18 13.63 -4.44
N ASN A 170 15.50 13.72 -4.22
CA ASN A 170 16.18 13.29 -3.01
C ASN A 170 16.62 14.47 -2.14
N ASP A 171 16.68 14.27 -0.83
CA ASP A 171 17.33 15.22 0.07
C ASP A 171 18.80 15.43 -0.35
N GLU A 172 19.29 16.65 -0.18
CA GLU A 172 20.63 17.09 -0.61
C GLU A 172 21.75 16.18 -0.09
N SER A 173 21.60 15.63 1.12
CA SER A 173 22.55 14.69 1.73
C SER A 173 22.70 13.38 0.94
N PHE A 174 21.63 12.90 0.30
CA PHE A 174 21.67 11.68 -0.51
C PHE A 174 22.14 11.92 -1.94
N GLN A 175 22.04 13.17 -2.43
CA GLN A 175 22.44 13.53 -3.80
C GLN A 175 23.94 13.32 -4.06
N VAL A 176 24.79 13.43 -3.04
CA VAL A 176 26.25 13.24 -3.16
C VAL A 176 26.59 11.81 -3.61
N HIS A 177 25.79 10.83 -3.23
CA HIS A 177 26.02 9.43 -3.56
C HIS A 177 25.41 9.01 -4.91
N ILE A 178 24.55 9.84 -5.49
CA ILE A 178 23.84 9.57 -6.73
C ILE A 178 24.73 9.91 -7.93
N LYS A 179 24.88 8.93 -8.83
CA LYS A 179 25.79 8.96 -9.98
C LYS A 179 25.13 9.32 -11.31
N ARG A 180 23.83 9.61 -11.31
CA ARG A 180 23.01 9.86 -12.51
C ARG A 180 21.87 10.83 -12.20
N ASP A 181 21.39 11.53 -13.21
CA ASP A 181 20.35 12.56 -13.04
C ASP A 181 18.95 11.95 -12.88
N ASP A 182 18.68 10.86 -13.58
CA ASP A 182 17.44 10.10 -13.48
C ASP A 182 17.63 8.59 -13.71
N TRP A 183 16.71 7.78 -13.19
CA TRP A 183 16.71 6.32 -13.31
C TRP A 183 15.33 5.71 -13.06
N GLU A 184 15.18 4.45 -13.41
CA GLU A 184 13.98 3.66 -13.14
C GLU A 184 14.12 2.88 -11.82
N THR A 185 13.02 2.76 -11.09
CA THR A 185 12.93 1.96 -9.86
C THR A 185 11.67 1.11 -9.88
N VAL A 186 11.85 -0.17 -9.53
CA VAL A 186 10.77 -1.16 -9.43
C VAL A 186 10.08 -1.05 -8.07
N LEU A 187 8.75 -0.97 -8.09
CA LEU A 187 7.89 -1.08 -6.92
C LEU A 187 7.16 -2.43 -6.95
N PRO A 188 7.42 -3.33 -6.00
CA PRO A 188 6.82 -4.66 -6.01
C PRO A 188 5.40 -4.62 -5.45
N GLU A 189 4.54 -5.46 -6.02
CA GLU A 189 3.30 -5.91 -5.39
C GLU A 189 3.53 -7.31 -4.83
N LEU A 190 3.30 -7.49 -3.53
CA LEU A 190 3.66 -8.73 -2.82
C LEU A 190 2.45 -9.29 -2.08
N GLN A 191 2.34 -10.61 -2.08
CA GLN A 191 1.33 -11.36 -1.36
C GLN A 191 2.02 -12.33 -0.41
N PHE A 192 1.67 -12.24 0.87
CA PHE A 192 2.22 -13.10 1.92
C PHE A 192 1.14 -13.98 2.53
N SER A 193 1.39 -15.27 2.71
CA SER A 193 0.46 -16.18 3.38
C SER A 193 1.16 -17.03 4.43
N VAL A 194 0.37 -17.61 5.34
CA VAL A 194 0.89 -18.59 6.29
C VAL A 194 1.12 -19.89 5.53
N THR A 195 2.28 -20.50 5.71
CA THR A 195 2.58 -21.82 5.13
C THR A 195 1.59 -22.83 5.71
N ALA A 196 0.74 -23.42 4.87
CA ALA A 196 -0.08 -24.56 5.27
C ALA A 196 0.89 -25.72 5.57
N LYS A 197 1.06 -26.05 6.85
CA LYS A 197 1.68 -27.31 7.27
C LYS A 197 0.69 -28.45 7.12
#